data_AF-A0A0N4YT15-F1
#
_entry.id   AF-A0A0N4YT15-F1
#
_cell.length_a   1.000
_cell.length_b   1.000
_cell.length_c   1.000
_cell.angle_alpha   90.00
_cell.angle_beta   90.00
_cell.angle_gamma   90.00
#
_symmetry.space_group_name_H-M   'P 1'
#
loop_
_entity.id
_entity.type
_entity.pdbx_description
1 polymer ?
#
loop_
_entity_poly.entity_id
_entity_poly.type
_entity_poly.pdbx_seq_one_letter_code
_entity_poly.pdbx_strand_id
1 'polypeptide(L)'
;MPAAMHEELDQRCKSPQLVEMHTFRDAVDVPLEDLKEAASHLIEALRMRNQYMERIGNQFPITTKRFLSGEYPANLPKYRRKNTESSANTSFNPPEPPKDHWGLNTPLPVFPVKYTLQRNDGVVVVCGDDGKLKPEFAKYYITKDQFLADTERLTQMIVDGPLKSFCYRRLSYLQNKFQLHVLLNELRELHEQKAVSHRDFYNIRKVDTHIHAASSMNQKHLLRFIKKKIRTEANTVVLEKNKQQVTMKEVFKKMGIDAYDLSVDMLDVHADRNTFHRFDKFNTKYEFVVLCLNSS
;
A
#
# COMPACT_ATOMS: atom_id res chain seq x y z
N MET A 1 -30.27 29.25 25.73
CA MET A 1 -30.68 28.87 24.37
C MET A 1 -29.58 29.29 23.41
N PRO A 2 -28.78 28.37 22.85
CA PRO A 2 -27.91 28.71 21.73
C PRO A 2 -28.68 28.52 20.42
N ALA A 3 -28.62 29.55 19.57
CA ALA A 3 -29.23 29.58 18.26
C ALA A 3 -28.64 28.48 17.36
N ALA A 4 -29.50 27.58 16.88
CA ALA A 4 -29.14 26.63 15.84
C ALA A 4 -28.88 27.42 14.55
N MET A 5 -27.62 27.47 14.11
CA MET A 5 -27.30 27.90 12.76
C MET A 5 -27.95 26.91 11.78
N HIS A 6 -29.04 27.33 11.16
CA HIS A 6 -29.58 26.68 9.98
C HIS A 6 -28.61 26.92 8.83
N GLU A 7 -27.72 25.96 8.61
CA GLU A 7 -26.87 25.90 7.42
C GLU A 7 -27.76 25.48 6.24
N GLU A 8 -27.99 26.38 5.28
CA GLU A 8 -28.82 26.09 4.10
C GLU A 8 -28.19 24.96 3.27
N LEU A 9 -28.94 23.87 3.17
CA LEU A 9 -28.52 22.58 2.61
C LEU A 9 -28.55 22.61 1.06
N ASP A 10 -27.46 22.16 0.41
CA ASP A 10 -27.42 21.98 -1.05
C ASP A 10 -28.30 20.78 -1.47
N GLN A 11 -29.43 21.07 -2.14
CA GLN A 11 -30.40 20.08 -2.63
C GLN A 11 -29.79 19.07 -3.63
N ARG A 12 -28.63 19.36 -4.23
CA ARG A 12 -27.93 18.49 -5.20
C ARG A 12 -27.38 17.20 -4.58
N CYS A 13 -27.31 17.11 -3.25
CA CYS A 13 -26.86 15.92 -2.52
C CYS A 13 -27.96 14.87 -2.31
N LYS A 14 -29.22 15.16 -2.66
CA LYS A 14 -30.26 14.12 -2.75
C LYS A 14 -30.07 13.38 -4.07
N SER A 15 -29.64 12.12 -4.02
CA SER A 15 -29.73 11.24 -5.20
C SER A 15 -31.21 11.06 -5.54
N PRO A 16 -31.71 11.48 -6.71
CA PRO A 16 -33.09 11.23 -7.12
C PRO A 16 -33.35 9.74 -7.42
N GLN A 17 -32.29 8.93 -7.42
CA GLN A 17 -32.29 7.50 -7.70
C GLN A 17 -31.64 6.77 -6.53
N LEU A 18 -32.11 7.03 -5.31
CA LEU A 18 -31.92 6.07 -4.23
C LEU A 18 -32.76 4.84 -4.60
N VAL A 19 -32.25 4.03 -5.54
CA VAL A 19 -32.77 2.68 -5.74
C VAL A 19 -32.35 1.94 -4.47
N GLU A 20 -33.24 1.94 -3.48
CA GLU A 20 -33.23 0.96 -2.40
C GLU A 20 -33.48 -0.40 -3.06
N MET A 21 -32.40 -0.95 -3.63
CA MET A 21 -32.33 -2.38 -3.88
C MET A 21 -32.32 -3.03 -2.50
N HIS A 22 -33.50 -3.33 -1.97
CA HIS A 22 -33.65 -4.13 -0.77
C HIS A 22 -32.81 -5.40 -0.92
N THR A 23 -31.79 -5.51 -0.06
CA THR A 23 -30.69 -6.48 -0.05
C THR A 23 -31.12 -7.91 0.31
N PHE A 24 -32.38 -8.27 0.10
CA PHE A 24 -32.96 -9.54 0.55
C PHE A 24 -33.45 -10.45 -0.58
N ARG A 25 -33.53 -9.95 -1.83
CA ARG A 25 -33.86 -10.78 -3.00
C ARG A 25 -32.64 -11.43 -3.67
N ASP A 26 -31.44 -11.21 -3.12
CA ASP A 26 -30.15 -11.63 -3.73
C ASP A 26 -29.75 -13.09 -3.39
N ALA A 27 -30.65 -13.83 -2.73
CA ALA A 27 -30.39 -15.14 -2.11
C ALA A 27 -31.40 -16.22 -2.51
N VAL A 28 -32.17 -16.03 -3.60
CA VAL A 28 -33.29 -16.91 -3.97
C VAL A 28 -32.89 -18.39 -4.11
N ASP A 29 -31.60 -18.66 -4.40
CA ASP A 29 -31.05 -20.00 -4.57
C ASP A 29 -29.91 -20.35 -3.58
N VAL A 30 -29.87 -19.77 -2.38
CA VAL A 30 -28.98 -20.22 -1.29
C VAL A 30 -29.81 -20.47 -0.04
N PRO A 31 -29.68 -21.65 0.61
CA PRO A 31 -30.32 -21.88 1.90
C PRO A 31 -30.00 -20.75 2.89
N LEU A 32 -31.01 -20.32 3.65
CA LEU A 32 -30.86 -19.24 4.61
C LEU A 32 -29.78 -19.54 5.67
N GLU A 33 -29.59 -20.81 6.01
CA GLU A 33 -28.58 -21.25 6.97
C GLU A 33 -27.16 -21.09 6.43
N ASP A 34 -26.90 -21.50 5.18
CA ASP A 34 -25.60 -21.30 4.52
C ASP A 34 -25.22 -19.81 4.44
N LEU A 35 -26.21 -18.92 4.30
CA LEU A 35 -25.98 -17.46 4.31
C LEU A 35 -25.57 -16.93 5.69
N LYS A 36 -26.21 -17.43 6.76
CA LYS A 36 -25.86 -17.03 8.13
C LYS A 36 -24.46 -17.52 8.49
N GLU A 37 -24.13 -18.74 8.09
CA GLU A 37 -22.80 -19.33 8.31
C GLU A 37 -21.73 -18.55 7.52
N ALA A 38 -21.96 -18.30 6.23
CA ALA A 38 -21.06 -17.49 5.41
C ALA A 38 -20.86 -16.07 5.98
N ALA A 39 -21.94 -15.41 6.44
CA ALA A 39 -21.85 -14.11 7.08
C ALA A 39 -21.02 -14.17 8.38
N SER A 40 -21.22 -15.21 9.19
CA SER A 40 -20.48 -15.42 10.44
C SER A 40 -18.99 -15.61 10.18
N HIS A 41 -18.62 -16.42 9.18
CA HIS A 41 -17.23 -16.60 8.75
C HIS A 41 -16.58 -15.29 8.29
N LEU A 42 -17.28 -14.48 7.50
CA LEU A 42 -16.76 -13.19 7.05
C LEU A 42 -16.55 -12.21 8.22
N ILE A 43 -17.48 -12.16 9.18
CA ILE A 43 -17.36 -11.33 10.38
C ILE A 43 -16.16 -11.78 11.22
N GLU A 44 -15.97 -13.08 11.40
CA GLU A 44 -14.83 -13.66 12.11
C GLU A 44 -13.50 -13.27 11.43
N ALA A 45 -13.39 -13.49 10.11
CA ALA A 45 -12.19 -13.13 9.35
C ALA A 45 -11.88 -11.61 9.41
N LEU A 46 -12.90 -10.76 9.35
CA LEU A 46 -12.74 -9.30 9.47
C LEU A 46 -12.30 -8.88 10.87
N ARG A 47 -12.81 -9.54 11.92
CA ARG A 47 -12.38 -9.30 13.31
C ARG A 47 -10.93 -9.72 13.51
N MET A 48 -10.55 -10.89 13.00
CA MET A 48 -9.16 -11.37 13.03
C MET A 48 -8.25 -10.36 12.32
N ARG A 49 -8.59 -9.93 11.10
CA ARG A 49 -7.83 -8.88 10.39
C ARG A 49 -7.71 -7.59 11.21
N ASN A 50 -8.80 -7.11 11.81
CA ASN A 50 -8.76 -5.89 12.64
C ASN A 50 -7.79 -6.04 13.83
N GLN A 51 -7.83 -7.17 14.54
CA GLN A 51 -6.91 -7.43 15.65
C GLN A 51 -5.45 -7.44 15.20
N TYR A 52 -5.14 -8.12 14.09
CA TYR A 52 -3.78 -8.17 13.56
C TYR A 52 -3.30 -6.80 13.07
N MET A 53 -4.15 -6.04 12.37
CA MET A 53 -3.81 -4.69 11.91
C MET A 53 -3.56 -3.73 13.08
N GLU A 54 -4.36 -3.80 14.14
CA GLU A 54 -4.16 -3.01 15.36
C GLU A 54 -2.83 -3.35 16.03
N ARG A 55 -2.45 -4.64 16.06
CA ARG A 55 -1.19 -5.07 16.69
C ARG A 55 0.05 -4.54 15.96
N ILE A 56 0.01 -4.43 14.64
CA ILE A 56 1.11 -3.87 13.83
C ILE A 56 1.04 -2.35 13.68
N GLY A 57 0.09 -1.69 14.35
CA GLY A 57 -0.09 -0.23 14.25
C GLY A 57 -0.61 0.25 12.88
N ASN A 58 -1.24 -0.63 12.09
CA ASN A 58 -1.77 -0.30 10.79
C ASN A 58 -3.24 0.15 10.88
N GLN A 59 -3.71 0.90 9.88
CA GLN A 59 -5.06 1.46 9.88
C GLN A 59 -6.10 0.44 9.38
N PHE A 60 -7.11 0.14 10.20
CA PHE A 60 -8.28 -0.63 9.78
C PHE A 60 -9.39 0.30 9.27
N PRO A 61 -10.12 -0.03 8.18
CA PRO A 61 -11.16 0.84 7.64
C PRO A 61 -12.23 1.21 8.68
N ILE A 62 -12.41 2.52 8.93
CA ILE A 62 -13.30 3.05 9.97
C ILE A 62 -14.73 2.57 9.77
N THR A 63 -15.24 2.64 8.54
CA THR A 63 -16.60 2.18 8.21
C THR A 63 -16.79 0.73 8.63
N THR A 64 -15.89 -0.16 8.23
CA THR A 64 -15.93 -1.59 8.60
C THR A 64 -15.83 -1.77 10.11
N LYS A 65 -14.94 -1.04 10.80
CA LYS A 65 -14.79 -1.10 12.26
C LYS A 65 -16.11 -0.79 12.98
N ARG A 66 -16.83 0.23 12.51
CA ARG A 66 -18.12 0.63 13.08
C ARG A 66 -19.24 -0.38 12.82
N PHE A 67 -19.22 -1.05 11.67
CA PHE A 67 -20.16 -2.16 11.42
C PHE A 67 -19.88 -3.36 12.35
N LEU A 68 -18.60 -3.73 12.53
CA LEU A 68 -18.21 -4.85 13.39
C LEU A 68 -18.50 -4.62 14.89
N SER A 69 -18.52 -3.35 15.32
CA SER A 69 -18.81 -2.93 16.70
C SER A 69 -20.29 -2.64 16.95
N GLY A 70 -21.15 -2.68 15.92
CA GLY A 70 -22.58 -2.38 16.07
C GLY A 70 -22.91 -0.88 16.21
N GLU A 71 -21.96 0.02 16.00
CA GLU A 71 -22.17 1.48 16.04
C GLU A 71 -22.96 1.98 14.81
N TYR A 72 -22.69 1.40 13.63
CA TYR A 72 -23.34 1.84 12.38
C TYR A 72 -24.86 1.61 12.32
N PRO A 73 -25.42 0.47 12.79
CA PRO A 73 -26.87 0.27 12.88
C PRO A 73 -27.62 1.39 13.62
N ALA A 74 -26.98 2.05 14.61
CA ALA A 74 -27.58 3.15 15.36
C ALA A 74 -27.29 4.54 14.76
N ASN A 75 -26.14 4.71 14.09
CA ASN A 75 -25.61 6.01 13.65
C ASN A 75 -25.26 6.04 12.15
N LEU A 76 -26.14 5.52 11.28
CA LEU A 76 -25.98 5.62 9.82
C LEU A 76 -25.82 7.10 9.41
N PRO A 77 -24.70 7.51 8.79
CA PRO A 77 -24.61 8.83 8.18
C PRO A 77 -25.71 8.92 7.12
N LYS A 78 -26.69 9.81 7.32
CA LYS A 78 -27.80 10.03 6.36
C LYS A 78 -27.30 10.48 4.97
N TYR A 79 -26.06 10.95 4.89
CA TYR A 79 -25.41 11.37 3.66
C TYR A 79 -23.89 11.17 3.75
N ARG A 80 -23.27 10.95 2.59
CA ARG A 80 -21.81 10.96 2.45
C ARG A 80 -21.37 12.42 2.38
N ARG A 81 -20.62 12.93 3.36
CA ARG A 81 -19.91 14.22 3.18
C ARG A 81 -18.92 14.05 2.02
N LYS A 82 -19.05 14.88 0.98
CA LYS A 82 -18.05 14.92 -0.10
C LYS A 82 -16.73 15.43 0.53
N ASN A 83 -15.62 14.75 0.28
CA ASN A 83 -14.26 15.18 0.71
C ASN A 83 -13.76 16.47 0.00
N THR A 84 -14.65 17.20 -0.69
CA THR A 84 -14.33 18.38 -1.49
C THR A 84 -13.96 19.60 -0.64
N GLU A 85 -14.48 19.73 0.58
CA GLU A 85 -14.18 20.88 1.45
C GLU A 85 -12.73 20.88 1.95
N SER A 86 -12.14 19.69 2.17
CA SER A 86 -10.75 19.58 2.62
C SER A 86 -9.72 19.78 1.51
N SER A 87 -10.14 19.72 0.23
CA SER A 87 -9.23 19.66 -0.92
C SER A 87 -9.15 20.95 -1.75
N ALA A 88 -10.07 21.91 -1.53
CA ALA A 88 -10.06 23.22 -2.17
C ALA A 88 -8.81 24.07 -1.82
N ASN A 89 -8.25 23.90 -0.62
CA ASN A 89 -7.10 24.67 -0.12
C ASN A 89 -5.74 23.94 -0.20
N THR A 90 -5.65 22.80 -0.89
CA THR A 90 -4.36 22.11 -1.03
C THR A 90 -3.55 22.78 -2.14
N SER A 91 -2.54 23.58 -1.74
CA SER A 91 -1.53 24.18 -2.62
C SER A 91 -1.09 23.20 -3.72
N PHE A 92 -0.88 23.70 -4.94
CA PHE A 92 -0.40 22.89 -6.06
C PHE A 92 0.99 22.30 -5.77
N ASN A 93 1.84 23.09 -5.12
CA ASN A 93 3.19 22.71 -4.74
C ASN A 93 3.17 22.03 -3.37
N PRO A 94 3.96 20.97 -3.15
CA PRO A 94 4.22 20.47 -1.81
C PRO A 94 4.76 21.62 -0.95
N PRO A 95 4.41 21.69 0.35
CA PRO A 95 5.04 22.66 1.25
C PRO A 95 6.55 22.49 1.20
N GLU A 96 7.30 23.59 1.27
CA GLU A 96 8.75 23.51 1.35
C GLU A 96 9.14 22.70 2.58
N PRO A 97 10.06 21.73 2.45
CA PRO A 97 10.51 20.96 3.58
C PRO A 97 11.19 21.89 4.60
N PRO A 98 11.04 21.65 5.92
CA PRO A 98 11.79 22.36 6.93
C PRO A 98 13.31 22.29 6.66
N LYS A 99 14.06 23.30 7.12
CA LYS A 99 15.53 23.35 6.93
C LYS A 99 16.26 22.10 7.42
N ASP A 100 15.75 21.45 8.48
CA ASP A 100 16.25 20.17 8.99
C ASP A 100 15.22 19.05 8.74
N HIS A 101 14.86 18.83 7.48
CA HIS A 101 13.87 17.84 7.07
C HIS A 101 14.17 16.42 7.59
N TRP A 102 15.45 16.08 7.75
CA TRP A 102 15.92 14.77 8.20
C TRP A 102 16.25 14.71 9.69
N GLY A 103 16.10 15.81 10.43
CA GLY A 103 16.37 15.85 11.86
C GLY A 103 17.84 15.60 12.21
N LEU A 104 18.79 15.86 11.31
CA LEU A 104 20.22 15.58 11.52
C LEU A 104 20.81 16.39 12.67
N ASN A 105 20.25 17.58 12.92
CA ASN A 105 20.66 18.46 14.02
C ASN A 105 19.79 18.28 15.26
N THR A 106 18.76 17.42 15.19
CA THR A 106 17.88 17.13 16.32
C THR A 106 18.51 16.04 17.18
N PRO A 107 18.76 16.28 18.48
CA PRO A 107 19.33 15.25 19.34
C PRO A 107 18.38 14.05 19.44
N LEU A 108 18.96 12.85 19.49
CA LEU A 108 18.17 11.63 19.65
C LEU A 108 17.39 11.69 20.99
N PRO A 109 16.10 11.30 20.98
CA PRO A 109 15.30 11.29 22.20
C PRO A 109 15.90 10.31 23.21
N VAL A 110 16.18 10.80 24.43
CA VAL A 110 16.62 9.96 25.56
C VAL A 110 15.37 9.50 26.30
N PHE A 111 15.07 8.21 26.20
CA PHE A 111 13.93 7.62 26.89
C PHE A 111 14.29 7.20 28.32
N PRO A 112 13.44 7.48 29.32
CA PRO A 112 13.70 7.14 30.72
C PRO A 112 13.63 5.63 30.99
N VAL A 113 12.85 4.90 30.19
CA VAL A 113 12.67 3.46 30.31
C VAL A 113 13.41 2.76 29.18
N LYS A 114 14.23 1.77 29.54
CA LYS A 114 14.87 0.87 28.59
C LYS A 114 14.17 -0.48 28.67
N TYR A 115 13.84 -1.04 27.52
CA TYR A 115 13.30 -2.40 27.43
C TYR A 115 14.34 -3.32 26.82
N THR A 116 14.34 -4.58 27.25
CA THR A 116 15.18 -5.62 26.66
C THR A 116 14.36 -6.40 25.64
N LEU A 117 14.89 -6.54 24.43
CA LEU A 117 14.26 -7.36 23.40
C LEU A 117 14.84 -8.77 23.48
N GLN A 118 13.99 -9.76 23.74
CA GLN A 118 14.39 -11.17 23.76
C GLN A 118 13.74 -11.90 22.59
N ARG A 119 14.48 -12.78 21.93
CA ARG A 119 13.97 -13.60 20.83
C ARG A 119 13.66 -15.00 21.35
N ASN A 120 12.38 -15.37 21.38
CA ASN A 120 11.90 -16.69 21.77
C ASN A 120 11.31 -17.38 20.53
N ASP A 121 11.94 -18.46 20.07
CA ASP A 121 11.50 -19.25 18.90
C ASP A 121 11.23 -18.42 17.63
N GLY A 122 12.02 -17.37 17.43
CA GLY A 122 11.87 -16.47 16.29
C GLY A 122 10.98 -15.26 16.53
N VAL A 123 10.18 -15.23 17.59
CA VAL A 123 9.30 -14.11 17.96
C VAL A 123 10.02 -13.19 18.95
N VAL A 124 9.98 -11.89 18.69
CA VAL A 124 10.58 -10.89 19.59
C VAL A 124 9.58 -10.52 20.69
N VAL A 125 10.05 -10.57 21.93
CA VAL A 125 9.32 -10.25 23.15
C VAL A 125 9.93 -9.00 23.78
N VAL A 126 9.08 -8.06 24.17
CA VAL A 126 9.51 -6.86 24.92
C VAL A 126 9.51 -7.20 26.41
N CYS A 127 10.70 -7.34 26.97
CA CYS A 127 10.92 -7.69 28.37
C CYS A 127 11.25 -6.46 29.22
N GLY A 128 10.86 -6.52 30.49
CA GLY A 128 11.35 -5.59 31.51
C GLY A 128 12.75 -5.95 32.00
N ASP A 129 13.22 -5.23 33.02
CA ASP A 129 14.49 -5.51 33.70
C ASP A 129 14.53 -6.94 34.30
N ASP A 130 13.37 -7.54 34.55
CA ASP A 130 13.18 -8.90 35.05
C ASP A 130 13.29 -9.98 33.97
N GLY A 131 13.53 -9.61 32.70
CA GLY A 131 13.64 -10.54 31.58
C GLY A 131 12.32 -11.21 31.19
N LYS A 132 11.19 -10.78 31.76
CA LYS A 132 9.85 -11.32 31.46
C LYS A 132 9.07 -10.36 30.58
N LEU A 133 8.12 -10.91 29.81
CA LEU A 133 7.18 -10.14 29.00
C LEU A 133 6.47 -9.11 29.88
N LYS A 134 6.61 -7.83 29.52
CA LYS A 134 5.88 -6.75 30.20
C LYS A 134 4.38 -6.86 29.88
N PRO A 135 3.49 -6.84 30.89
CA PRO A 135 2.04 -6.99 30.69
C PRO A 135 1.44 -5.97 29.71
N GLU A 136 1.98 -4.75 29.68
CA GLU A 136 1.54 -3.67 28.79
C GLU A 136 1.69 -4.04 27.30
N PHE A 137 2.71 -4.83 26.96
CA PHE A 137 2.99 -5.25 25.58
C PHE A 137 2.43 -6.62 25.24
N ALA A 138 1.83 -7.33 26.21
CA ALA A 138 1.29 -8.67 26.00
C ALA A 138 0.23 -8.72 24.89
N LYS A 139 -0.57 -7.66 24.73
CA LYS A 139 -1.58 -7.57 23.66
C LYS A 139 -1.00 -7.55 22.24
N TYR A 140 0.25 -7.09 22.09
CA TYR A 140 0.94 -7.03 20.79
C TYR A 140 1.66 -8.34 20.46
N TYR A 141 1.93 -9.15 21.47
CA TYR A 141 2.56 -10.45 21.31
C TYR A 141 1.56 -11.50 20.79
N ILE A 142 1.99 -12.30 19.81
CA ILE A 142 1.27 -13.45 19.26
C ILE A 142 2.21 -14.64 19.32
N THR A 143 1.73 -15.75 19.90
CA THR A 143 2.47 -17.01 19.88
C THR A 143 2.42 -17.62 18.48
N LYS A 144 3.47 -18.37 18.12
CA LYS A 144 3.48 -19.13 16.87
C LYS A 144 2.24 -20.01 16.73
N ASP A 145 1.83 -20.68 17.80
CA ASP A 145 0.69 -21.59 17.80
C ASP A 145 -0.63 -20.86 17.51
N GLN A 146 -0.84 -19.68 18.11
CA GLN A 146 -2.02 -18.87 17.82
C GLN A 146 -2.03 -18.42 16.36
N PHE A 147 -0.89 -17.96 15.85
CA PHE A 147 -0.78 -17.54 14.45
C PHE A 147 -1.08 -18.68 13.47
N LEU A 148 -0.58 -19.89 13.75
CA LEU A 148 -0.83 -21.07 12.93
C LEU A 148 -2.30 -21.48 12.99
N ALA A 149 -2.91 -21.49 14.19
CA ALA A 149 -4.33 -21.79 14.35
C ALA A 149 -5.24 -20.79 13.61
N ASP A 150 -4.94 -19.49 13.72
CA ASP A 150 -5.65 -18.43 12.99
C ASP A 150 -5.51 -18.59 11.46
N THR A 151 -4.31 -18.94 11.00
CA THR A 151 -4.03 -19.17 9.57
C THR A 151 -4.75 -20.41 9.03
N GLU A 152 -4.76 -21.49 9.81
CA GLU A 152 -5.50 -22.70 9.48
C GLU A 152 -7.01 -22.41 9.42
N ARG A 153 -7.54 -21.66 10.39
CA ARG A 153 -8.94 -21.25 10.41
C ARG A 153 -9.32 -20.42 9.18
N LEU A 154 -8.48 -19.46 8.77
CA LEU A 154 -8.69 -18.70 7.54
C LEU A 154 -8.62 -19.60 6.29
N THR A 155 -7.72 -20.57 6.27
CA THR A 155 -7.58 -21.50 5.15
C THR A 155 -8.82 -22.39 5.02
N GLN A 156 -9.37 -22.87 6.14
CA GLN A 156 -10.64 -23.60 6.17
C GLN A 156 -11.80 -22.75 5.61
N MET A 157 -11.88 -21.46 5.97
CA MET A 157 -12.89 -20.56 5.38
C MET A 157 -12.69 -20.38 3.87
N ILE A 158 -11.46 -20.32 3.37
CA ILE A 158 -11.18 -20.12 1.93
C ILE A 158 -11.64 -21.31 1.10
N VAL A 159 -11.51 -22.53 1.63
CA VAL A 159 -11.92 -23.77 0.93
C VAL A 159 -13.41 -24.10 1.09
N ASP A 160 -14.12 -23.39 1.96
CA ASP A 160 -15.55 -23.58 2.17
C ASP A 160 -16.38 -23.24 0.92
N GLY A 161 -17.11 -24.23 0.41
CA GLY A 161 -17.85 -24.15 -0.85
C GLY A 161 -19.02 -23.15 -0.81
N PRO A 162 -19.91 -23.21 0.20
CA PRO A 162 -21.00 -22.25 0.38
C PRO A 162 -20.51 -20.81 0.51
N LEU A 163 -19.51 -20.54 1.36
CA LEU A 163 -18.91 -19.22 1.53
C LEU A 163 -18.30 -18.71 0.21
N LYS A 164 -17.55 -19.54 -0.50
CA LYS A 164 -16.97 -19.17 -1.80
C LYS A 164 -18.04 -18.80 -2.82
N SER A 165 -19.12 -19.57 -2.89
CA SER A 165 -20.25 -19.33 -3.79
C SER A 165 -20.98 -18.03 -3.44
N PHE A 166 -21.20 -17.79 -2.14
CA PHE A 166 -21.76 -16.54 -1.63
C PHE A 166 -20.90 -15.33 -2.00
N CYS A 167 -19.59 -15.39 -1.73
CA CYS A 167 -18.65 -14.31 -2.06
C CYS A 167 -18.62 -14.03 -3.56
N TYR A 168 -18.60 -15.08 -4.41
CA TYR A 168 -18.63 -14.93 -5.86
C TYR A 168 -19.89 -14.19 -6.32
N ARG A 169 -21.09 -14.65 -5.92
CA ARG A 169 -22.36 -13.99 -6.26
C ARG A 169 -22.37 -12.53 -5.80
N ARG A 170 -21.88 -12.26 -4.58
CA ARG A 170 -21.81 -10.90 -4.04
C ARG A 170 -20.88 -10.00 -4.84
N LEU A 171 -19.71 -10.50 -5.25
CA LEU A 171 -18.76 -9.74 -6.07
C LEU A 171 -19.34 -9.47 -7.47
N SER A 172 -19.97 -10.46 -8.11
CA SER A 172 -20.64 -10.28 -9.41
C SER A 172 -21.76 -9.24 -9.33
N TYR A 173 -22.57 -9.27 -8.26
CA TYR A 173 -23.57 -8.24 -8.01
C TYR A 173 -22.96 -6.85 -7.88
N LEU A 174 -21.90 -6.69 -7.07
CA LEU A 174 -21.24 -5.39 -6.89
C LEU A 174 -20.65 -4.86 -8.19
N GLN A 175 -20.08 -5.73 -9.02
CA GLN A 175 -19.59 -5.38 -10.35
C GLN A 175 -20.72 -4.90 -11.27
N ASN A 176 -21.82 -5.65 -11.37
CA ASN A 176 -22.97 -5.27 -12.20
C ASN A 176 -23.64 -3.98 -11.71
N LYS A 177 -23.74 -3.81 -10.39
CA LYS A 177 -24.23 -2.56 -9.78
C LYS A 177 -23.35 -1.37 -10.14
N PHE A 178 -22.02 -1.55 -10.16
CA PHE A 178 -21.10 -0.49 -10.58
C PHE A 178 -21.20 -0.19 -12.08
N GLN A 179 -21.37 -1.22 -12.93
CA GLN A 179 -21.59 -1.01 -14.37
C GLN A 179 -22.87 -0.21 -14.63
N LEU A 180 -23.97 -0.54 -13.95
CA LEU A 180 -25.20 0.23 -14.03
C LEU A 180 -25.03 1.66 -13.53
N HIS A 181 -24.29 1.85 -12.43
CA HIS A 181 -23.94 3.18 -11.93
C HIS A 181 -23.23 4.01 -12.99
N VAL A 182 -22.25 3.45 -13.70
CA VAL A 182 -21.55 4.14 -14.80
C VAL A 182 -22.53 4.54 -15.91
N LEU A 183 -23.36 3.62 -16.39
CA LEU A 183 -24.35 3.89 -17.46
C LEU A 183 -25.33 5.01 -17.09
N LEU A 184 -25.76 5.06 -15.82
CA LEU A 184 -26.74 6.05 -15.36
C LEU A 184 -26.11 7.41 -15.03
N ASN A 185 -24.83 7.45 -14.66
CA ASN A 185 -24.21 8.65 -14.08
C ASN A 185 -23.02 9.21 -14.86
N GLU A 186 -22.57 8.58 -15.95
CA GLU A 186 -21.37 9.00 -16.72
C GLU A 186 -21.42 10.49 -17.11
N LEU A 187 -22.52 10.97 -17.70
CA LEU A 187 -22.66 12.37 -18.12
C LEU A 187 -22.63 13.34 -16.94
N ARG A 188 -23.20 12.94 -15.80
CA ARG A 188 -23.19 13.75 -14.58
C ARG A 188 -21.79 13.82 -13.98
N GLU A 189 -21.10 12.69 -13.88
CA GLU A 189 -19.72 12.63 -13.39
C GLU A 189 -18.77 13.44 -14.29
N LEU A 190 -18.94 13.35 -15.62
CA LEU A 190 -18.18 14.15 -16.58
C LEU A 190 -18.41 15.66 -16.39
N HIS A 191 -19.65 16.07 -16.15
CA HIS A 191 -19.96 17.47 -15.86
C HIS A 191 -19.35 17.92 -14.52
N GLU A 192 -19.44 17.10 -13.46
CA GLU A 192 -18.83 17.37 -12.16
C GLU A 192 -17.30 17.50 -12.26
N GLN A 193 -16.64 16.68 -13.08
CA GLN A 193 -15.21 16.79 -13.34
C GLN A 193 -14.85 18.10 -14.08
N LYS A 194 -15.61 18.47 -15.13
CA LYS A 194 -15.39 19.70 -15.90
C LYS A 194 -15.63 20.97 -15.08
N ALA A 195 -16.48 20.91 -14.06
CA ALA A 195 -16.75 22.03 -13.17
C ALA A 195 -15.56 22.36 -12.25
N VAL A 196 -14.61 21.43 -12.06
CA VAL A 196 -13.41 21.66 -11.24
C VAL A 196 -12.22 22.00 -12.14
N SER A 197 -11.97 23.28 -12.32
CA SER A 197 -10.81 23.78 -13.07
C SER A 197 -9.50 23.28 -12.47
N HIS A 198 -8.50 23.00 -13.33
CA HIS A 198 -7.14 22.60 -12.94
C HIS A 198 -7.04 21.29 -12.11
N ARG A 199 -8.05 20.41 -12.15
CA ARG A 199 -8.03 19.06 -11.55
C ARG A 199 -8.25 17.98 -12.61
N ASP A 200 -7.40 18.00 -13.63
CA ASP A 200 -7.39 17.01 -14.70
C ASP A 200 -6.41 15.86 -14.41
N PHE A 201 -6.31 14.92 -15.36
CA PHE A 201 -5.40 13.78 -15.26
C PHE A 201 -3.95 14.20 -15.03
N TYR A 202 -3.48 15.38 -15.44
CA TYR A 202 -2.09 15.80 -15.25
C TYR A 202 -1.87 16.39 -13.86
N ASN A 203 -2.85 17.13 -13.35
CA ASN A 203 -2.76 17.88 -12.11
C ASN A 203 -3.12 17.07 -10.85
N ILE A 204 -3.77 15.91 -11.01
CA ILE A 204 -3.93 14.97 -9.90
C ILE A 204 -2.58 14.35 -9.54
N ARG A 205 -2.39 14.11 -8.24
CA ARG A 205 -1.21 13.43 -7.70
C ARG A 205 -1.47 11.94 -7.74
N LYS A 206 -0.58 11.19 -8.39
CA LYS A 206 -0.61 9.73 -8.42
C LYS A 206 0.69 9.26 -7.79
N VAL A 207 0.58 8.22 -6.99
CA VAL A 207 1.73 7.57 -6.37
C VAL A 207 1.82 6.18 -6.96
N ASP A 208 3.01 5.80 -7.41
CA ASP A 208 3.30 4.41 -7.72
C ASP A 208 3.45 3.66 -6.39
N THR A 209 2.53 2.75 -6.11
CA THR A 209 2.50 1.99 -4.85
C THR A 209 3.37 0.74 -4.90
N HIS A 210 3.96 0.40 -6.04
CA HIS A 210 4.78 -0.80 -6.17
C HIS A 210 5.94 -0.58 -7.16
N ILE A 211 7.02 0.01 -6.64
CA ILE A 211 8.26 0.25 -7.38
C ILE A 211 9.46 -0.31 -6.62
N HIS A 212 10.38 -0.93 -7.34
CA HIS A 212 11.67 -1.31 -6.79
C HIS A 212 12.66 -0.17 -7.00
N ALA A 213 13.34 0.27 -5.93
CA ALA A 213 14.26 1.40 -6.00
C ALA A 213 15.34 1.23 -7.08
N ALA A 214 15.89 0.02 -7.23
CA ALA A 214 16.91 -0.30 -8.23
C ALA A 214 16.44 -0.14 -9.69
N SER A 215 15.13 -0.27 -9.95
CA SER A 215 14.54 -0.13 -11.29
C SER A 215 13.77 1.18 -11.47
N SER A 216 13.94 2.14 -10.56
CA SER A 216 13.23 3.42 -10.62
C SER A 216 13.70 4.34 -11.76
N MET A 217 14.86 4.04 -12.35
CA MET A 217 15.47 4.85 -13.39
C MET A 217 15.15 4.32 -14.80
N ASN A 218 14.93 5.24 -15.73
CA ASN A 218 14.80 4.91 -17.15
C ASN A 218 16.14 4.38 -17.70
N GLN A 219 16.10 3.34 -18.54
CA GLN A 219 17.26 2.74 -19.21
C GLN A 219 18.14 3.73 -19.97
N LYS A 220 17.55 4.71 -20.68
CA LYS A 220 18.28 5.76 -21.39
C LYS A 220 19.00 6.70 -20.41
N HIS A 221 18.39 6.94 -19.26
CA HIS A 221 18.98 7.76 -18.20
C HIS A 221 20.19 7.05 -17.58
N LEU A 222 20.03 5.77 -17.24
CA LEU A 222 21.09 4.92 -16.72
C LEU A 222 22.26 4.81 -17.70
N LEU A 223 22.00 4.56 -18.98
CA LEU A 223 23.04 4.50 -20.02
C LEU A 223 23.85 5.80 -20.08
N ARG A 224 23.16 6.94 -20.11
CA ARG A 224 23.81 8.26 -20.14
C ARG A 224 24.63 8.51 -18.87
N PHE A 225 24.15 8.08 -17.72
CA PHE A 225 24.88 8.17 -16.45
C PHE A 225 26.17 7.36 -16.51
N ILE A 226 26.12 6.09 -16.93
CA ILE A 226 27.28 5.22 -17.07
C ILE A 226 28.30 5.84 -18.02
N LYS A 227 27.89 6.25 -19.23
CA LYS A 227 28.78 6.91 -20.21
C LYS A 227 29.43 8.17 -19.64
N LYS A 228 28.68 9.00 -18.90
CA LYS A 228 29.21 10.20 -18.25
C LYS A 228 30.26 9.84 -17.20
N LYS A 229 30.00 8.85 -16.35
CA LYS A 229 30.93 8.42 -15.28
C LYS A 229 32.22 7.85 -15.84
N ILE A 230 32.17 7.02 -16.89
CA ILE A 230 33.39 6.53 -17.54
C ILE A 230 34.25 7.68 -18.10
N ARG A 231 33.62 8.70 -18.70
CA ARG A 231 34.35 9.84 -19.28
C ARG A 231 34.96 10.78 -18.23
N THR A 232 34.27 10.99 -17.11
CA THR A 232 34.65 12.01 -16.11
C THR A 232 35.44 11.45 -14.94
N GLU A 233 35.24 10.17 -14.61
CA GLU A 233 35.70 9.52 -13.39
C GLU A 233 36.35 8.15 -13.70
N ALA A 234 37.07 8.07 -14.82
CA ALA A 234 37.68 6.83 -15.32
C ALA A 234 38.63 6.15 -14.30
N ASN A 235 39.32 6.95 -13.50
CA ASN A 235 40.34 6.50 -12.55
C ASN A 235 39.77 6.25 -11.14
N THR A 236 38.47 6.48 -10.92
CA THR A 236 37.83 6.20 -9.63
C THR A 236 37.86 4.70 -9.36
N VAL A 237 38.26 4.31 -8.15
CA VAL A 237 38.22 2.92 -7.70
C VAL A 237 36.77 2.54 -7.43
N VAL A 238 36.26 1.54 -8.15
CA VAL A 238 34.84 1.13 -8.07
C VAL A 238 34.66 -0.29 -7.55
N LEU A 239 35.72 -1.09 -7.51
CA LEU A 239 35.67 -2.47 -7.06
C LEU A 239 36.98 -2.80 -6.32
N GLU A 240 36.87 -3.50 -5.20
CA GLU A 240 38.00 -4.13 -4.53
C GLU A 240 37.85 -5.65 -4.63
N LYS A 241 38.78 -6.32 -5.30
CA LYS A 241 38.78 -7.79 -5.44
C LYS A 241 40.14 -8.33 -5.01
N ASN A 242 40.16 -9.25 -4.05
CA ASN A 242 41.40 -9.84 -3.52
C ASN A 242 42.41 -8.78 -3.02
N LYS A 243 41.92 -7.72 -2.34
CA LYS A 243 42.72 -6.56 -1.89
C LYS A 243 43.36 -5.74 -3.02
N GLN A 244 42.97 -5.97 -4.27
CA GLN A 244 43.35 -5.13 -5.40
C GLN A 244 42.21 -4.17 -5.74
N GLN A 245 42.54 -2.89 -5.74
CA GLN A 245 41.66 -1.83 -6.20
C GLN A 245 41.58 -1.87 -7.72
N VAL A 246 40.36 -1.90 -8.26
CA VAL A 246 40.08 -1.89 -9.69
C VAL A 246 39.37 -0.59 -10.03
N THR A 247 39.94 0.15 -10.98
CA THR A 247 39.37 1.42 -11.44
C THR A 247 38.20 1.21 -12.41
N MET A 248 37.33 2.21 -12.55
CA MET A 248 36.21 2.18 -13.51
C MET A 248 36.69 1.81 -14.92
N LYS A 249 37.80 2.40 -15.37
CA LYS A 249 38.42 2.10 -16.67
C LYS A 249 38.82 0.63 -16.81
N GLU A 250 39.38 0.03 -15.76
CA GLU A 250 39.81 -1.36 -15.77
C GLU A 250 38.63 -2.33 -15.75
N VAL A 251 37.52 -1.98 -15.09
CA VAL A 251 36.29 -2.76 -15.13
C VAL A 251 35.76 -2.87 -16.55
N PHE A 252 35.61 -1.75 -17.26
CA PHE A 252 35.12 -1.74 -18.64
C PHE A 252 36.08 -2.45 -19.61
N LYS A 253 37.40 -2.30 -19.41
CA LYS A 253 38.40 -3.04 -20.19
C LYS A 253 38.31 -4.55 -19.99
N LYS A 254 38.05 -5.03 -18.75
CA LYS A 254 37.85 -6.46 -18.46
C LYS A 254 36.56 -7.02 -19.04
N MET A 255 35.51 -6.21 -19.12
CA MET A 255 34.25 -6.59 -19.76
C MET A 255 34.34 -6.60 -21.30
N GLY A 256 35.40 -6.04 -21.88
CA GLY A 256 35.57 -5.95 -23.34
C GLY A 256 34.59 -4.99 -24.01
N ILE A 257 34.02 -4.04 -23.24
CA ILE A 257 33.01 -3.10 -23.73
C ILE A 257 33.62 -1.70 -23.70
N ASP A 258 33.67 -1.04 -24.87
CA ASP A 258 34.01 0.37 -24.92
C ASP A 258 32.80 1.24 -24.53
N ALA A 259 33.06 2.36 -23.87
CA ALA A 259 32.03 3.29 -23.43
C ALA A 259 31.21 3.86 -24.60
N TYR A 260 31.81 3.92 -25.80
CA TYR A 260 31.15 4.35 -27.02
C TYR A 260 30.08 3.36 -27.47
N ASP A 261 30.43 2.07 -27.45
CA ASP A 261 29.61 0.95 -27.97
C ASP A 261 28.50 0.50 -27.02
N LEU A 262 28.55 0.94 -25.75
CA LEU A 262 27.49 0.63 -24.79
C LEU A 262 26.13 1.14 -25.29
N SER A 263 25.18 0.24 -25.47
CA SER A 263 23.82 0.52 -25.92
C SER A 263 22.79 0.17 -24.85
N VAL A 264 21.54 0.54 -25.09
CA VAL A 264 20.43 0.16 -24.21
C VAL A 264 20.22 -1.36 -24.21
N ASP A 265 20.41 -2.00 -25.36
CA ASP A 265 20.23 -3.45 -25.50
C ASP A 265 21.33 -4.22 -24.78
N MET A 266 22.55 -3.69 -24.74
CA MET A 266 23.65 -4.28 -23.96
C MET A 266 23.43 -4.21 -22.44
N LEU A 267 22.59 -3.28 -21.96
CA LEU A 267 22.27 -3.17 -20.53
C LEU A 267 21.23 -4.20 -20.07
N ASP A 268 20.44 -4.79 -20.99
CA ASP A 268 19.38 -5.77 -20.74
C ASP A 268 18.43 -5.45 -19.56
N VAL A 269 18.21 -4.16 -19.28
CA VAL A 269 17.33 -3.67 -18.21
C VAL A 269 15.85 -3.64 -18.60
N HIS A 270 15.48 -4.29 -19.70
CA HIS A 270 14.11 -4.30 -20.19
C HIS A 270 13.21 -5.07 -19.23
N ALA A 271 12.12 -4.43 -18.78
CA ALA A 271 11.08 -5.13 -18.02
C ALA A 271 10.25 -6.01 -18.98
N ASP A 272 10.41 -7.33 -18.88
CA ASP A 272 9.53 -8.28 -19.57
C ASP A 272 8.23 -8.48 -18.75
N ARG A 273 7.14 -8.88 -19.42
CA ARG A 273 5.84 -9.24 -18.82
C ARG A 273 5.98 -10.26 -17.67
N ASN A 274 7.01 -11.11 -17.72
CA ASN A 274 7.28 -12.14 -16.71
C ASN A 274 8.12 -11.66 -15.51
N THR A 275 8.63 -10.43 -15.53
CA THR A 275 9.54 -9.91 -14.49
C THR A 275 8.81 -9.60 -13.17
N PHE A 276 7.49 -9.38 -13.23
CA PHE A 276 6.67 -8.98 -12.08
C PHE A 276 6.56 -10.06 -10.98
N HIS A 277 6.74 -11.34 -11.33
CA HIS A 277 6.65 -12.47 -10.40
C HIS A 277 7.98 -13.20 -10.18
N ARG A 278 9.08 -12.70 -10.77
CA ARG A 278 10.38 -13.38 -10.81
C ARG A 278 11.48 -12.44 -10.31
N PHE A 279 11.56 -12.32 -8.98
CA PHE A 279 12.56 -11.52 -8.28
C PHE A 279 14.01 -11.92 -8.61
N ASP A 280 14.24 -13.19 -8.93
CA ASP A 280 15.51 -13.70 -9.43
C ASP A 280 15.91 -13.02 -10.76
N LYS A 281 14.99 -12.99 -11.73
CA LYS A 281 15.22 -12.31 -13.02
C LYS A 281 15.33 -10.80 -12.88
N PHE A 282 14.64 -10.21 -11.90
CA PHE A 282 14.76 -8.80 -11.58
C PHE A 282 16.17 -8.46 -11.07
N ASN A 283 16.68 -9.21 -10.09
CA ASN A 283 17.99 -8.95 -9.51
C ASN A 283 19.12 -9.09 -10.55
N THR A 284 19.10 -10.14 -11.38
CA THR A 284 20.12 -10.32 -12.43
C THR A 284 20.15 -9.14 -13.43
N LYS A 285 19.01 -8.50 -13.71
CA LYS A 285 18.93 -7.35 -14.63
C LYS A 285 19.48 -6.04 -14.05
N TYR A 286 19.45 -5.88 -12.72
CA TYR A 286 19.87 -4.64 -12.06
C TYR A 286 21.15 -4.80 -11.21
N GLU A 287 21.78 -5.98 -11.18
CA GLU A 287 23.07 -6.22 -10.53
C GLU A 287 24.16 -5.25 -11.00
N PHE A 288 24.15 -4.89 -12.29
CA PHE A 288 25.07 -3.89 -12.86
C PHE A 288 24.92 -2.50 -12.21
N VAL A 289 23.69 -2.13 -11.84
CA VAL A 289 23.37 -0.86 -11.18
C VAL A 289 23.88 -0.84 -9.75
N VAL A 290 23.79 -1.97 -9.03
CA VAL A 290 24.28 -2.11 -7.66
C VAL A 290 25.81 -1.93 -7.60
N LEU A 291 26.55 -2.43 -8.60
CA LEU A 291 28.00 -2.25 -8.69
C LEU A 291 28.40 -0.78 -8.91
N CYS A 292 27.65 -0.02 -9.73
CA CYS A 292 27.97 1.40 -9.97
C CYS A 292 27.51 2.34 -8.85
N LEU A 293 26.46 1.99 -8.08
CA LEU A 293 25.94 2.84 -7.00
C LEU A 293 26.77 2.75 -5.70
N ASN A 294 27.42 1.62 -5.44
CA ASN A 294 28.28 1.43 -4.26
C ASN A 294 29.59 2.25 -4.29
N SER A 295 29.81 3.07 -5.32
CA SER A 295 30.94 3.98 -5.47
C SER A 295 30.61 5.44 -5.10
N SER A 296 29.50 5.68 -4.38
CA SER A 296 29.02 7.01 -3.99
C SER A 296 29.31 7.33 -2.53
#